data_AF-A0AAW7X6Y2-F1
#
_entry.id   AF-A0AAW7X6Y2-F1
#
_cell.length_a   1.000
_cell.length_b   1.000
_cell.length_c   1.000
_cell.angle_alpha   90.00
_cell.angle_beta   90.00
_cell.angle_gamma   90.00
#
_symmetry.space_group_name_H-M   'P 1'
#
loop_
_entity.id
_entity.type
_entity.pdbx_description
1 polymer ?
#
loop_
_entity_poly.entity_id
_entity_poly.type
_entity_poly.pdbx_seq_one_letter_code
_entity_poly.pdbx_strand_id
1 'polypeptide(L)'
;MFGLHWALTVSALGVLGVYVAIGYVFYIRMTFQRAIDEKVMGNKYYDMGVLFSFNKLLMYGHYCLFSMRAKRDGVDVIFKQLPKVQRIHLIILWVLMIGSGGLAFTGAISHLYL
;
A
#
# COMPACT_ATOMS: atom_id res chain seq x y z
N MET A 1 26.34 15.44 16.62
CA MET A 1 25.76 16.25 15.52
C MET A 1 25.45 15.44 14.26
N PHE A 2 26.36 14.61 13.72
CA PHE A 2 26.11 13.87 12.47
C PHE A 2 24.91 12.89 12.52
N GLY A 3 24.71 12.20 13.65
CA GLY A 3 23.62 11.22 13.82
C GLY A 3 22.20 11.83 13.82
N LEU A 4 22.05 13.02 14.39
CA LEU A 4 20.75 13.70 14.50
C LEU A 4 20.23 14.15 13.12
N HIS A 5 21.10 14.73 12.29
CA HIS A 5 20.73 15.16 10.93
C HIS A 5 20.37 13.99 10.02
N TRP A 6 21.05 12.85 10.19
CA TRP A 6 20.73 11.62 9.48
C TRP A 6 19.33 11.11 9.86
N ALA A 7 19.02 11.02 11.16
CA ALA A 7 17.70 10.56 11.64
C ALA A 7 16.55 11.44 11.12
N LEU A 8 16.73 12.76 11.13
CA LEU A 8 15.76 13.71 10.57
C LEU A 8 15.54 13.53 9.07
N THR A 9 16.62 13.32 8.32
CA THR A 9 16.56 13.14 6.87
C THR A 9 15.82 11.85 6.51
N VAL A 10 16.12 10.75 7.18
CA VAL A 10 15.43 9.46 7.00
C VAL A 10 13.93 9.59 7.32
N SER A 11 13.60 10.26 8.43
CA SER A 11 12.20 10.49 8.82
C SER A 11 11.46 11.34 7.79
N ALA A 12 12.06 12.45 7.34
CA ALA A 12 11.48 13.34 6.34
C ALA A 12 11.23 12.62 4.99
N LEU A 13 12.17 11.80 4.54
CA LEU A 13 12.00 10.98 3.32
C LEU A 13 10.88 9.95 3.48
N GLY A 14 10.77 9.32 4.65
CA GLY A 14 9.67 8.40 4.95
C GLY A 14 8.31 9.10 4.91
N VAL A 15 8.19 10.27 5.54
CA VAL A 15 6.95 11.07 5.52
C VAL A 15 6.60 11.50 4.09
N LEU A 16 7.56 11.99 3.32
CA LEU A 16 7.35 12.35 1.92
C LEU A 16 6.86 11.13 1.11
N GLY A 17 7.48 9.96 1.30
CA GLY A 17 7.08 8.72 0.66
C GLY A 17 5.64 8.31 0.99
N VAL A 18 5.19 8.52 2.23
CA VAL A 18 3.78 8.27 2.61
C VAL A 18 2.83 9.18 1.85
N TYR A 19 3.14 10.47 1.70
CA TYR A 19 2.30 11.38 0.90
C TYR A 19 2.26 10.98 -0.58
N VAL A 20 3.39 10.55 -1.16
CA VAL A 20 3.43 10.01 -2.52
C VAL A 20 2.55 8.76 -2.61
N ALA A 21 2.62 7.86 -1.63
CA ALA A 21 1.81 6.65 -1.59
C ALA A 21 0.30 6.97 -1.49
N ILE A 22 -0.09 7.96 -0.70
CA ILE A 22 -1.48 8.46 -0.64
C ILE A 22 -1.93 8.97 -2.01
N GLY A 23 -1.13 9.82 -2.66
CA GLY A 23 -1.41 10.28 -4.04
C GLY A 23 -1.55 9.10 -5.02
N TYR A 24 -0.70 8.09 -4.86
CA TYR A 24 -0.74 6.88 -5.69
C TYR A 24 -1.99 6.02 -5.46
N VAL A 25 -2.52 5.99 -4.24
CA VAL A 25 -3.83 5.37 -3.97
C VAL A 25 -4.92 6.04 -4.78
N PHE A 26 -4.96 7.37 -4.82
CA PHE A 26 -5.95 8.09 -5.62
C PHE A 26 -5.86 7.73 -7.10
N TYR A 27 -4.65 7.62 -7.64
CA TYR A 27 -4.43 7.15 -9.01
C TYR A 27 -5.02 5.75 -9.23
N ILE A 28 -4.67 4.77 -8.38
CA ILE A 28 -5.19 3.39 -8.51
C ILE A 28 -6.71 3.35 -8.34
N ARG A 29 -7.26 4.14 -7.42
CA ARG A 29 -8.69 4.27 -7.18
C ARG A 29 -9.43 4.72 -8.44
N MET A 30 -8.93 5.76 -9.11
CA MET A 30 -9.57 6.30 -10.30
C MET A 30 -9.42 5.39 -11.51
N THR A 31 -8.27 4.72 -11.66
CA THR A 31 -7.96 3.97 -12.89
C THR A 31 -8.33 2.49 -12.82
N PHE A 32 -8.12 1.82 -11.68
CA PHE A 32 -8.16 0.36 -11.60
C PHE A 32 -9.13 -0.21 -10.56
N GLN A 33 -9.49 0.55 -9.52
CA GLN A 33 -10.23 -0.01 -8.38
C GLN A 33 -11.56 -0.64 -8.79
N ARG A 34 -12.31 -0.02 -9.69
CA ARG A 34 -13.58 -0.60 -10.18
C ARG A 34 -13.37 -1.97 -10.83
N ALA A 35 -12.41 -2.07 -11.75
CA ALA A 35 -12.11 -3.32 -12.45
C ALA A 35 -11.57 -4.42 -11.50
N ILE A 36 -10.83 -4.03 -10.46
CA ILE A 36 -10.35 -4.96 -9.43
C ILE A 36 -11.52 -5.43 -8.56
N ASP A 37 -12.36 -4.51 -8.08
CA ASP A 37 -13.52 -4.80 -7.22
C ASP A 37 -14.54 -5.70 -7.95
N GLU A 38 -14.79 -5.47 -9.24
CA GLU A 38 -15.68 -6.32 -10.05
C GLU A 38 -15.18 -7.78 -10.10
N LYS A 39 -13.86 -7.99 -10.19
CA LYS A 39 -13.27 -9.34 -10.14
C LYS A 39 -13.27 -9.95 -8.73
N VAL A 40 -13.03 -9.13 -7.71
CA VAL A 40 -12.90 -9.62 -6.32
C VAL A 40 -14.24 -9.87 -5.65
N MET A 41 -15.24 -9.03 -5.93
CA MET A 41 -16.55 -9.06 -5.27
C MET A 41 -17.68 -9.61 -6.17
N GLY A 42 -17.35 -10.11 -7.37
CA GLY A 42 -18.33 -10.68 -8.29
C GLY A 42 -19.30 -9.64 -8.84
N ASN A 43 -18.77 -8.62 -9.53
CA ASN A 43 -19.50 -7.50 -10.15
C ASN A 43 -20.21 -6.55 -9.16
N LYS A 44 -19.85 -6.57 -7.88
CA LYS A 44 -20.34 -5.60 -6.89
C LYS A 44 -19.26 -4.57 -6.58
N TYR A 45 -19.35 -3.40 -7.18
CA TYR A 45 -18.54 -2.25 -6.77
C TYR A 45 -19.19 -1.58 -5.57
N TYR A 46 -18.45 -1.46 -4.45
CA TYR A 46 -18.92 -0.77 -3.26
C TYR A 46 -17.89 0.28 -2.82
N ASP A 47 -18.27 1.54 -2.98
CA ASP A 47 -17.47 2.71 -2.62
C ASP A 47 -17.97 3.27 -1.28
N MET A 48 -17.28 2.90 -0.20
CA MET A 48 -17.52 3.47 1.14
C MET A 48 -16.68 4.73 1.39
N GLY A 49 -16.23 5.40 0.33
CA GLY A 49 -15.35 6.56 0.42
C GLY A 49 -13.86 6.22 0.42
N VAL A 50 -13.06 7.28 0.59
CA VAL A 50 -11.62 7.28 0.32
C VAL A 50 -10.85 6.41 1.31
N LEU A 51 -11.11 6.55 2.63
CA LEU A 51 -10.38 5.80 3.66
C LEU A 51 -10.60 4.30 3.54
N PHE A 52 -11.83 3.88 3.28
CA PHE A 52 -12.13 2.46 3.10
C PHE A 52 -11.47 1.89 1.85
N SER A 53 -11.49 2.66 0.76
CA SER A 53 -10.84 2.26 -0.49
C SER A 53 -9.33 2.18 -0.37
N PHE A 54 -8.74 3.11 0.39
CA PHE A 54 -7.33 3.07 0.71
C PHE A 54 -6.96 1.78 1.46
N ASN A 55 -7.68 1.46 2.54
CA ASN A 55 -7.47 0.22 3.28
C ASN A 55 -7.67 -1.02 2.40
N LYS A 56 -8.73 -1.03 1.58
CA LYS A 56 -9.03 -2.11 0.64
C LYS A 56 -7.89 -2.33 -0.36
N LEU A 57 -7.42 -1.27 -1.02
CA LEU A 57 -6.34 -1.34 -2.01
C LEU A 57 -5.01 -1.79 -1.38
N LEU A 58 -4.71 -1.35 -0.15
CA LEU A 58 -3.56 -1.87 0.60
C LEU A 58 -3.70 -3.36 0.89
N MET A 59 -4.87 -3.82 1.35
CA MET A 59 -5.12 -5.25 1.58
C MET A 59 -5.00 -6.06 0.30
N TYR A 60 -5.42 -5.52 -0.84
CA TYR A 60 -5.26 -6.16 -2.15
C TYR A 60 -3.79 -6.30 -2.55
N GLY A 61 -2.99 -5.26 -2.31
CA GLY A 61 -1.52 -5.34 -2.44
C GLY A 61 -0.91 -6.39 -1.53
N HIS A 62 -1.38 -6.47 -0.28
CA HIS A 62 -0.95 -7.50 0.67
C HIS A 62 -1.26 -8.92 0.15
N TYR A 63 -2.48 -9.17 -0.35
CA TYR A 63 -2.83 -10.47 -0.92
C TYR A 63 -2.03 -10.82 -2.17
N CYS A 64 -1.61 -9.83 -2.96
CA CYS A 64 -0.74 -10.03 -4.11
C CYS A 64 0.69 -10.48 -3.72
N LEU A 65 1.18 -10.04 -2.56
CA LEU A 65 2.53 -10.38 -2.05
C LEU A 65 2.53 -11.67 -1.22
N PHE A 66 1.55 -11.83 -0.33
CA PHE A 66 1.54 -12.89 0.67
C PHE A 66 0.53 -13.98 0.33
N SER A 67 0.92 -14.88 -0.58
CA SER A 67 0.04 -15.95 -1.07
C SER A 67 -0.51 -16.86 0.03
N MET A 68 0.24 -17.12 1.11
CA MET A 68 -0.26 -17.89 2.25
C MET A 68 -1.48 -17.22 2.90
N ARG A 69 -1.43 -15.90 3.07
CA ARG A 69 -2.54 -15.12 3.62
C ARG A 69 -3.73 -15.10 2.66
N ALA A 70 -3.48 -14.91 1.37
CA ALA A 70 -4.51 -14.94 0.35
C ALA A 70 -5.22 -16.30 0.25
N LYS A 71 -4.49 -17.41 0.43
CA LYS A 71 -5.06 -18.77 0.46
C LYS A 71 -5.94 -18.99 1.67
N ARG A 72 -5.49 -18.54 2.85
CA ARG A 72 -6.24 -18.62 4.09
C ARG A 72 -7.58 -17.88 4.00
N ASP A 73 -7.57 -16.72 3.36
CA ASP A 73 -8.76 -15.89 3.20
C ASP A 73 -9.56 -16.27 1.92
N GLY A 74 -9.17 -17.33 1.20
CA GLY A 74 -9.91 -17.89 0.06
C GLY A 74 -9.81 -17.09 -1.26
N VAL A 75 -8.93 -16.10 -1.34
CA VAL A 75 -8.87 -15.13 -2.46
C VAL A 75 -7.64 -15.28 -3.37
N ASP A 76 -6.72 -16.21 -3.08
CA ASP A 76 -5.47 -16.41 -3.84
C ASP A 76 -5.68 -16.57 -5.35
N VAL A 77 -6.68 -17.37 -5.75
CA VAL A 77 -6.99 -17.61 -7.17
C VAL A 77 -7.43 -16.32 -7.87
N ILE A 78 -8.27 -15.52 -7.21
CA ILE A 78 -8.79 -14.26 -7.73
C ILE A 78 -7.64 -13.29 -7.99
N PHE A 79 -6.77 -13.08 -6.99
CA PHE A 79 -5.64 -12.17 -7.11
C PHE A 79 -4.59 -12.64 -8.13
N LYS A 80 -4.44 -13.95 -8.34
CA LYS A 80 -3.58 -14.50 -9.40
C LYS A 80 -4.13 -14.28 -10.81
N GLN A 81 -5.45 -14.23 -10.97
CA GLN A 81 -6.13 -13.98 -12.25
C GLN A 81 -6.29 -12.49 -12.58
N LEU A 82 -5.89 -11.58 -11.68
CA LEU A 82 -5.82 -10.16 -12.00
C LEU A 82 -4.78 -9.90 -13.10
N PRO A 83 -5.04 -8.95 -14.02
CA PRO A 83 -4.05 -8.47 -14.98
C PRO A 83 -2.73 -8.12 -14.28
N LYS A 84 -1.61 -8.52 -14.90
CA LYS A 84 -0.26 -8.32 -14.34
C LYS A 84 -0.01 -6.85 -13.96
N VAL A 85 -0.48 -5.92 -14.78
CA VAL A 85 -0.38 -4.47 -14.54
C VAL A 85 -1.07 -4.07 -13.23
N GLN A 86 -2.32 -4.49 -13.02
CA GLN A 86 -3.07 -4.17 -11.79
C GLN A 86 -2.37 -4.73 -10.55
N ARG A 87 -1.89 -5.98 -10.63
CA ARG A 87 -1.14 -6.62 -9.53
C ARG A 87 0.12 -5.83 -9.19
N ILE A 88 0.90 -5.41 -10.19
CA ILE A 88 2.12 -4.63 -9.98
C ILE A 88 1.79 -3.30 -9.28
N HIS A 89 0.76 -2.58 -9.72
CA HIS A 89 0.36 -1.33 -9.05
C HIS A 89 -0.03 -1.55 -7.58
N LEU A 90 -0.80 -2.61 -7.28
CA LEU A 90 -1.17 -2.97 -5.92
C LEU A 90 0.05 -3.33 -5.06
N ILE A 91 1.00 -4.07 -5.62
CA ILE A 91 2.26 -4.43 -4.95
C ILE A 91 3.11 -3.18 -4.68
N ILE A 92 3.30 -2.32 -5.68
CA ILE A 92 4.06 -1.07 -5.56
C ILE A 92 3.44 -0.20 -4.47
N LEU A 93 2.11 -0.05 -4.47
CA LEU A 93 1.41 0.70 -3.44
C LEU A 93 1.71 0.16 -2.04
N TRP A 94 1.61 -1.16 -1.84
CA TRP A 94 1.85 -1.77 -0.55
C TRP A 94 3.29 -1.57 -0.08
N VAL A 95 4.27 -1.85 -0.95
CA VAL A 95 5.70 -1.68 -0.64
C VAL A 95 6.03 -0.22 -0.36
N LEU A 96 5.51 0.70 -1.17
CA LEU A 96 5.74 2.13 -0.99
C LEU A 96 5.15 2.61 0.35
N MET A 97 3.93 2.19 0.70
CA MET A 97 3.30 2.59 1.95
C MET A 97 4.04 2.03 3.17
N ILE A 98 4.27 0.71 3.21
CA ILE A 98 4.90 0.06 4.36
C ILE A 98 6.38 0.44 4.47
N GLY A 99 7.10 0.53 3.35
CA GLY A 99 8.49 0.97 3.31
C GLY A 99 8.65 2.41 3.78
N SER A 100 7.84 3.33 3.26
CA SER A 100 7.90 4.75 3.65
C SER A 100 7.46 4.96 5.10
N GLY A 101 6.41 4.27 5.55
CA GLY A 101 6.00 4.29 6.96
C GLY A 101 7.08 3.73 7.89
N GLY A 102 7.77 2.66 7.49
CA GLY A 102 8.89 2.10 8.24
C GLY A 102 10.09 3.07 8.34
N LEU A 103 10.43 3.76 7.24
CA LEU A 103 11.48 4.80 7.25
C LEU A 103 11.11 5.97 8.16
N ALA A 104 9.87 6.46 8.09
CA ALA A 104 9.39 7.53 8.95
C ALA A 104 9.49 7.14 10.43
N PHE A 105 9.03 5.93 10.77
CA PHE A 105 9.04 5.43 12.13
C PHE A 105 10.46 5.18 12.66
N THR A 106 11.32 4.52 11.88
CA THR A 106 12.71 4.24 12.29
C THR A 106 13.55 5.50 12.42
N GLY A 107 13.35 6.49 11.53
CA GLY A 107 13.99 7.81 11.64
C GLY A 107 13.54 8.55 12.91
N ALA A 108 12.23 8.55 13.20
CA ALA A 108 11.68 9.16 14.41
C ALA A 108 12.19 8.49 15.69
N ILE A 109 12.25 7.15 15.73
CA ILE A 109 12.84 6.41 16.85
C ILE A 109 14.31 6.77 17.02
N SER A 110 15.09 6.75 15.95
CA SER A 110 16.53 7.03 16.03
C SER A 110 16.81 8.44 16.56
N HIS A 111 15.94 9.40 16.25
CA HIS A 111 16.02 10.76 16.80
C HIS A 111 15.78 10.82 18.32
N LEU A 112 14.98 9.91 18.89
CA LEU A 112 14.74 9.88 20.34
C LEU A 112 15.94 9.33 21.14
N TYR A 113 16.83 8.57 20.48
CA TYR A 113 17.95 7.88 21.12
C TYR A 113 19.33 8.48 20.79
N LEU A 114 19.41 9.54 19.95
CA LEU A 114 20.64 10.21 19.51
C LEU A 114 20.70 11.66 19.96
#